data_AF-A0A4Q3VCR4-F1
#
_entry.id   AF-A0A4Q3VCR4-F1
#
_cell.length_a   1.000
_cell.length_b   1.000
_cell.length_c   1.000
_cell.angle_alpha   90.00
_cell.angle_beta   90.00
_cell.angle_gamma   90.00
#
_symmetry.space_group_name_H-M   'P 1'
#
loop_
_entity.id
_entity.type
_entity.pdbx_description
1 polymer ?
#
loop_
_entity_poly.entity_id
_entity_poly.type
_entity_poly.pdbx_seq_one_letter_code
_entity_poly.pdbx_strand_id
1 'polypeptide(L)'
;MRAVRTIEALCLLAREWPQDDLRDWAADLAREVLQHVHEWKSLRSHALIIKACIAASGVVIGEDEARRFIYENGMELMKALQKGRNEGHDWFEDCFAYDNARLPEALILAGEHLQDPDMLSMGLETLERVMKLQTTKQGWFAPVATSGFAESNADHAHFDQQPIEALATVEACFAAWHATGDTHHCHKARLAFEWFGGYNVHGLALARPSDGICLDGLTVAGLNRNHGAESILSYQLAAASIREFLLRLPANAN
;
A
#
# COMPACT_ATOMS: atom_id res chain seq x y z
N MET A 1 -5.45 9.31 8.12
CA MET A 1 -4.35 8.89 7.22
C MET A 1 -3.01 9.58 7.54
N ARG A 2 -2.91 10.92 7.52
CA ARG A 2 -1.62 11.63 7.75
C ARG A 2 -0.89 11.22 9.03
N ALA A 3 -1.57 11.22 10.17
CA ALA A 3 -0.99 10.79 11.45
C ALA A 3 -0.54 9.31 11.47
N VAL A 4 -1.17 8.46 10.66
CA VAL A 4 -0.93 7.02 10.65
C VAL A 4 0.28 6.65 9.78
N ARG A 5 0.52 7.38 8.69
CA ARG A 5 1.78 7.24 7.92
C ARG A 5 2.98 7.79 8.70
N THR A 6 2.77 8.81 9.52
CA THR A 6 3.80 9.32 10.43
C THR A 6 4.25 8.24 11.42
N ILE A 7 3.35 7.43 11.97
CA ILE A 7 3.75 6.38 12.92
C ILE A 7 4.57 5.28 12.24
N GLU A 8 4.21 4.88 11.02
CA GLU A 8 4.98 3.92 10.23
C GLU A 8 6.40 4.44 9.97
N ALA A 9 6.52 5.71 9.54
CA ALA A 9 7.81 6.34 9.31
C ALA A 9 8.67 6.43 10.58
N LEU A 10 8.07 6.74 11.74
CA LEU A 10 8.79 6.76 13.02
C LEU A 10 9.27 5.36 13.42
N CYS A 11 8.46 4.33 13.20
CA CYS A 11 8.84 2.94 13.50
C CYS A 11 9.97 2.45 12.58
N LEU A 12 9.93 2.79 11.29
CA LEU A 12 11.01 2.50 10.34
C LEU A 12 12.30 3.24 10.72
N LEU A 13 12.20 4.53 11.08
CA LEU A 13 13.34 5.32 11.54
C LEU A 13 13.96 4.73 12.80
N ALA A 14 13.14 4.33 13.77
CA ALA A 14 13.59 3.66 15.00
C ALA A 14 14.28 2.31 14.72
N ARG A 15 13.93 1.62 13.62
CA ARG A 15 14.53 0.33 13.25
C ARG A 15 15.81 0.48 12.44
N GLU A 16 15.86 1.41 11.50
CA GLU A 16 16.88 1.44 10.45
C GLU A 16 17.91 2.55 10.63
N TRP A 17 17.63 3.58 11.43
CA TRP A 17 18.53 4.72 11.52
C TRP A 17 19.85 4.38 12.25
N PRO A 18 21.01 4.73 11.67
CA PRO A 18 22.31 4.31 12.19
C PRO A 18 22.76 5.08 13.44
N GLN A 19 22.22 6.27 13.70
CA GLN A 19 22.63 7.12 14.84
C GLN A 19 21.64 6.97 15.99
N ASP A 20 22.15 6.79 17.21
CA ASP A 20 21.31 6.46 18.37
C ASP A 20 20.36 7.60 18.75
N ASP A 21 20.74 8.86 18.54
CA ASP A 21 19.96 10.05 18.94
C ASP A 21 18.59 10.15 18.25
N LEU A 22 18.57 10.10 16.92
CA LEU A 22 17.34 10.14 16.13
C LEU A 22 16.55 8.83 16.23
N ARG A 23 17.25 7.70 16.41
CA ARG A 23 16.62 6.39 16.57
C ARG A 23 15.81 6.33 17.87
N ASP A 24 16.42 6.74 18.99
CA ASP A 24 15.79 6.71 20.31
C ASP A 24 14.65 7.73 20.39
N TRP A 25 14.85 8.94 19.82
CA TRP A 25 13.77 9.94 19.69
C TRP A 25 12.57 9.41 18.90
N ALA A 26 12.82 8.74 17.77
CA ALA A 26 11.77 8.17 16.95
C ALA A 26 11.03 7.04 17.68
N ALA A 27 11.76 6.20 18.40
CA ALA A 27 11.18 5.11 19.19
C ALA A 27 10.28 5.66 20.32
N ASP A 28 10.73 6.69 21.03
CA ASP A 28 9.94 7.29 22.11
C ASP A 28 8.65 7.93 21.59
N LEU A 29 8.75 8.72 20.52
CA LEU A 29 7.57 9.34 19.90
C LEU A 29 6.62 8.29 19.30
N ALA A 30 7.14 7.26 18.64
CA ALA A 30 6.32 6.16 18.12
C ALA A 30 5.57 5.43 19.24
N ARG A 31 6.22 5.19 20.39
CA ARG A 31 5.62 4.54 21.55
C ARG A 31 4.48 5.36 22.14
N GLU A 32 4.63 6.69 22.22
CA GLU A 32 3.56 7.59 22.66
C GLU A 32 2.36 7.54 21.72
N VAL A 33 2.57 7.60 20.40
CA VAL A 33 1.49 7.54 19.43
C VAL A 33 0.80 6.17 19.43
N LEU A 34 1.57 5.07 19.58
CA LEU A 34 1.05 3.69 19.62
C LEU A 34 0.04 3.48 20.76
N GLN A 35 0.13 4.22 21.86
CA GLN A 35 -0.85 4.14 22.95
C GLN A 35 -2.25 4.60 22.54
N HIS A 36 -2.36 5.42 21.49
CA HIS A 36 -3.61 6.07 21.06
C HIS A 36 -4.23 5.43 19.81
N VAL A 37 -3.58 4.44 19.20
CA VAL A 37 -4.04 3.85 17.91
C VAL A 37 -5.39 3.14 18.03
N HIS A 38 -5.78 2.74 19.23
CA HIS A 38 -7.08 2.11 19.51
C HIS A 38 -8.27 3.03 19.18
N GLU A 39 -8.07 4.35 19.11
CA GLU A 39 -9.09 5.33 18.73
C GLU A 39 -9.32 5.37 17.20
N TRP A 40 -8.40 4.82 16.41
CA TRP A 40 -8.45 4.92 14.95
C TRP A 40 -9.26 3.78 14.32
N LYS A 41 -10.47 4.09 13.86
CA LYS A 41 -11.45 3.07 13.40
C LYS A 41 -11.54 2.86 11.89
N SER A 42 -10.83 3.65 11.08
CA SER A 42 -10.89 3.47 9.62
C SER A 42 -10.11 2.23 9.19
N LEU A 43 -10.56 1.52 8.14
CA LEU A 43 -9.85 0.33 7.65
C LEU A 43 -8.42 0.65 7.18
N ARG A 44 -8.21 1.85 6.61
CA ARG A 44 -6.85 2.32 6.28
C ARG A 44 -6.00 2.53 7.52
N SER A 45 -6.60 2.98 8.62
CA SER A 45 -5.88 3.06 9.90
C SER A 45 -5.46 1.67 10.37
N HIS A 46 -6.37 0.69 10.35
CA HIS A 46 -6.03 -0.69 10.72
C HIS A 46 -4.88 -1.25 9.88
N ALA A 47 -4.93 -1.03 8.56
CA ALA A 47 -3.89 -1.50 7.63
C ALA A 47 -2.52 -0.86 7.92
N LEU A 48 -2.48 0.45 8.15
CA LEU A 48 -1.22 1.15 8.47
C LEU A 48 -0.72 0.85 9.89
N ILE A 49 -1.60 0.58 10.86
CA ILE A 49 -1.21 0.10 12.20
C ILE A 49 -0.50 -1.24 12.09
N ILE A 50 -0.99 -2.17 11.26
CA ILE A 50 -0.32 -3.46 11.02
C ILE A 50 1.13 -3.23 10.54
N LYS A 51 1.33 -2.37 9.52
CA LYS A 51 2.67 -2.05 9.01
C LYS A 51 3.56 -1.44 10.08
N ALA A 52 3.04 -0.45 10.81
CA ALA A 52 3.76 0.20 11.90
C ALA A 52 4.15 -0.81 12.99
N CYS A 53 3.26 -1.70 13.42
CA CYS A 53 3.54 -2.72 14.42
C CYS A 53 4.59 -3.74 13.95
N ILE A 54 4.60 -4.10 12.67
CA ILE A 54 5.65 -4.96 12.11
C ILE A 54 7.03 -4.29 12.20
N ALA A 55 7.12 -3.00 11.85
CA ALA A 55 8.35 -2.21 11.99
C ALA A 55 8.74 -1.94 13.45
N ALA A 56 7.74 -1.81 14.34
CA ALA A 56 7.91 -1.53 15.76
C ALA A 56 8.32 -2.77 16.58
N SER A 57 7.99 -3.97 16.11
CA SER A 57 8.21 -5.23 16.84
C SER A 57 9.67 -5.42 17.23
N GLY A 58 9.92 -5.62 18.53
CA GLY A 58 11.26 -5.82 19.11
C GLY A 58 12.12 -4.56 19.18
N VAL A 59 11.63 -3.41 18.72
CA VAL A 59 12.38 -2.14 18.64
C VAL A 59 11.69 -1.05 19.47
N VAL A 60 10.41 -0.80 19.19
CA VAL A 60 9.61 0.25 19.84
C VAL A 60 8.69 -0.35 20.91
N ILE A 61 8.08 -1.50 20.57
CA ILE A 61 7.18 -2.29 21.43
C ILE A 61 7.65 -3.75 21.48
N GLY A 62 7.21 -4.49 22.50
CA GLY A 62 7.53 -5.91 22.63
C GLY A 62 6.90 -6.75 21.51
N GLU A 63 7.53 -7.89 21.18
CA GLU A 63 7.05 -8.78 20.10
C GLU A 63 5.62 -9.29 20.34
N ASP A 64 5.30 -9.70 21.58
CA ASP A 64 3.95 -10.15 21.94
C ASP A 64 2.89 -9.05 21.78
N GLU A 65 3.25 -7.82 22.14
CA GLU A 65 2.38 -6.66 21.98
C GLU A 65 2.17 -6.31 20.50
N ALA A 66 3.23 -6.33 19.69
CA ALA A 66 3.14 -6.16 18.25
C ALA A 66 2.24 -7.23 17.61
N ARG A 67 2.45 -8.51 17.95
CA ARG A 67 1.63 -9.62 17.45
C ARG A 67 0.15 -9.44 17.81
N ARG A 68 -0.16 -9.03 19.05
CA ARG A 68 -1.53 -8.73 19.46
C ARG A 68 -2.16 -7.64 18.60
N PHE A 69 -1.48 -6.51 18.42
CA PHE A 69 -2.01 -5.42 17.60
C PHE A 69 -2.18 -5.82 16.13
N ILE A 70 -1.21 -6.55 15.56
CA ILE A 70 -1.33 -7.06 14.19
C ILE A 70 -2.56 -7.96 14.05
N TYR A 71 -2.77 -8.87 15.01
CA TYR A 71 -3.91 -9.78 15.00
C TYR A 71 -5.24 -9.03 15.11
N GLU A 72 -5.39 -8.14 16.09
CA GLU A 72 -6.63 -7.38 16.31
C GLU A 72 -7.01 -6.56 15.07
N ASN A 73 -6.05 -5.84 14.47
CA ASN A 73 -6.29 -5.04 13.28
C ASN A 73 -6.55 -5.91 12.04
N GLY A 74 -5.85 -7.05 11.91
CA GLY A 74 -6.09 -8.01 10.83
C GLY A 74 -7.50 -8.62 10.89
N MET A 75 -7.98 -8.93 12.10
CA MET A 75 -9.33 -9.41 12.32
C MET A 75 -10.41 -8.40 11.93
N GLU A 76 -10.20 -7.10 12.18
CA GLU A 76 -11.13 -6.06 11.73
C GLU A 76 -11.20 -5.99 10.19
N LEU A 77 -10.06 -6.13 9.49
CA LEU A 77 -10.02 -6.20 8.03
C LEU A 77 -10.71 -7.46 7.48
N MET A 78 -10.47 -8.63 8.08
CA MET A 78 -11.14 -9.87 7.67
C MET A 78 -12.66 -9.80 7.88
N LYS A 79 -13.11 -9.25 9.02
CA LYS A 79 -14.55 -9.04 9.29
C LYS A 79 -15.18 -8.13 8.25
N ALA A 80 -14.52 -7.03 7.90
CA ALA A 80 -14.99 -6.09 6.89
C ALA A 80 -15.11 -6.76 5.51
N LEU A 81 -14.08 -7.52 5.10
CA LEU A 81 -14.11 -8.27 3.84
C LEU A 81 -15.20 -9.34 3.82
N GLN A 82 -15.37 -10.09 4.92
CA GLN A 82 -16.41 -11.12 5.02
C GLN A 82 -17.81 -10.51 4.97
N LYS A 83 -18.01 -9.35 5.61
CA LYS A 83 -19.25 -8.59 5.50
C LYS A 83 -19.54 -8.24 4.04
N GLY A 84 -18.57 -7.68 3.32
CA GLY A 84 -18.77 -7.30 1.93
C GLY A 84 -18.92 -8.46 0.95
N ARG A 85 -18.34 -9.63 1.25
CA ARG A 85 -18.65 -10.90 0.57
C ARG A 85 -20.12 -11.29 0.77
N ASN A 86 -20.63 -11.20 2.00
CA ASN A 86 -22.04 -11.50 2.29
C ASN A 86 -23.00 -10.50 1.64
N GLU A 87 -22.57 -9.26 1.43
CA GLU A 87 -23.33 -8.20 0.75
C GLU A 87 -23.16 -8.22 -0.78
N GLY A 88 -22.30 -9.12 -1.31
CA GLY A 88 -22.20 -9.44 -2.74
C GLY A 88 -21.25 -8.59 -3.56
N HIS A 89 -20.44 -7.74 -2.94
CA HIS A 89 -19.42 -6.93 -3.64
C HIS A 89 -17.98 -7.46 -3.47
N ASP A 90 -17.77 -8.37 -2.51
CA ASP A 90 -16.49 -8.97 -2.13
C ASP A 90 -15.36 -7.94 -1.97
N TRP A 91 -15.66 -6.84 -1.27
CA TRP A 91 -14.73 -5.79 -0.92
C TRP A 91 -14.89 -5.42 0.55
N PHE A 92 -13.93 -4.69 1.12
CA PHE A 92 -13.92 -4.34 2.53
C PHE A 92 -14.98 -3.29 2.92
N GLU A 93 -15.40 -2.46 1.96
CA GLU A 93 -16.27 -1.29 2.15
C GLU A 93 -17.33 -1.23 1.05
N ASP A 94 -18.35 -0.38 1.22
CA ASP A 94 -19.45 -0.18 0.26
C ASP A 94 -19.00 0.51 -1.05
N CYS A 95 -17.76 0.98 -1.12
CA CYS A 95 -17.13 1.57 -2.31
C CYS A 95 -15.61 1.36 -2.30
N PHE A 96 -14.99 1.58 -3.46
CA PHE A 96 -13.55 1.83 -3.52
C PHE A 96 -13.27 3.27 -3.07
N ALA A 97 -12.21 3.43 -2.28
CA ALA A 97 -11.71 4.71 -1.78
C ALA A 97 -10.21 4.80 -2.05
N TYR A 98 -9.51 5.84 -1.59
CA TYR A 98 -8.06 5.95 -1.83
C TYR A 98 -7.28 4.78 -1.20
N ASP A 99 -6.04 4.55 -1.67
CA ASP A 99 -5.09 3.59 -1.05
C ASP A 99 -5.66 2.16 -0.98
N ASN A 100 -6.43 1.74 -1.99
CA ASN A 100 -7.17 0.45 -1.99
C ASN A 100 -6.28 -0.77 -1.80
N ALA A 101 -5.11 -0.80 -2.44
CA ALA A 101 -4.19 -1.94 -2.35
C ALA A 101 -3.56 -2.10 -0.94
N ARG A 102 -3.64 -1.08 -0.09
CA ARG A 102 -3.16 -1.12 1.30
C ARG A 102 -3.92 -2.13 2.16
N LEU A 103 -5.21 -2.33 1.90
CA LEU A 103 -6.02 -3.27 2.67
C LEU A 103 -5.60 -4.74 2.46
N PRO A 104 -5.54 -5.26 1.22
CA PRO A 104 -5.04 -6.60 0.99
C PRO A 104 -3.54 -6.73 1.34
N GLU A 105 -2.73 -5.70 1.11
CA GLU A 105 -1.32 -5.68 1.57
C GLU A 105 -1.22 -5.97 3.08
N ALA A 106 -2.01 -5.27 3.89
CA ALA A 106 -1.96 -5.44 5.34
C ALA A 106 -2.38 -6.84 5.79
N LEU A 107 -3.34 -7.48 5.11
CA LEU A 107 -3.69 -8.88 5.36
C LEU A 107 -2.54 -9.85 4.99
N ILE A 108 -1.86 -9.62 3.87
CA ILE A 108 -0.69 -10.41 3.47
C ILE A 108 0.42 -10.28 4.52
N LEU A 109 0.75 -9.05 4.91
CA LEU A 109 1.77 -8.77 5.91
C LEU A 109 1.42 -9.35 7.29
N ALA A 110 0.15 -9.25 7.71
CA ALA A 110 -0.32 -9.84 8.95
C ALA A 110 -0.25 -11.37 8.91
N GLY A 111 -0.71 -11.98 7.82
CA GLY A 111 -0.68 -13.43 7.61
C GLY A 111 0.74 -14.00 7.67
N GLU A 112 1.69 -13.37 6.98
CA GLU A 112 3.11 -13.73 7.04
C GLU A 112 3.68 -13.59 8.47
N HIS A 113 3.45 -12.44 9.12
CA HIS A 113 4.04 -12.17 10.44
C HIS A 113 3.45 -13.07 11.55
N LEU A 114 2.15 -13.38 11.47
CA LEU A 114 1.45 -14.19 12.45
C LEU A 114 1.52 -15.69 12.14
N GLN A 115 1.92 -16.07 10.93
CA GLN A 115 1.80 -17.42 10.37
C GLN A 115 0.31 -17.86 10.30
N ASP A 116 -0.54 -16.94 9.87
CA ASP A 116 -1.99 -17.15 9.71
C ASP A 116 -2.33 -17.35 8.22
N PRO A 117 -2.63 -18.58 7.78
CA PRO A 117 -2.90 -18.87 6.38
C PRO A 117 -4.22 -18.28 5.88
N ASP A 118 -5.20 -18.05 6.76
CA ASP A 118 -6.49 -17.48 6.36
C ASP A 118 -6.34 -15.99 6.04
N MET A 119 -5.62 -15.24 6.88
CA MET A 119 -5.26 -13.84 6.59
C MET A 119 -4.48 -13.74 5.28
N LEU A 120 -3.47 -14.60 5.10
CA LEU A 120 -2.64 -14.60 3.90
C LEU A 120 -3.46 -14.90 2.64
N SER A 121 -4.28 -15.96 2.65
CA SER A 121 -5.12 -16.33 1.50
C SER A 121 -6.11 -15.22 1.16
N MET A 122 -6.80 -14.66 2.16
CA MET A 122 -7.75 -13.55 1.93
C MET A 122 -7.06 -12.31 1.35
N GLY A 123 -5.86 -11.98 1.84
CA GLY A 123 -5.06 -10.87 1.33
C GLY A 123 -4.66 -11.08 -0.13
N LEU A 124 -4.11 -12.26 -0.47
CA LEU A 124 -3.68 -12.59 -1.84
C LEU A 124 -4.86 -12.63 -2.83
N GLU A 125 -5.96 -13.28 -2.47
CA GLU A 125 -7.18 -13.34 -3.29
C GLU A 125 -7.72 -11.94 -3.59
N THR A 126 -7.75 -11.08 -2.56
CA THR A 126 -8.30 -9.74 -2.67
C THR A 126 -7.37 -8.82 -3.45
N LEU A 127 -6.05 -8.98 -3.30
CA LEU A 127 -5.05 -8.30 -4.14
C LEU A 127 -5.23 -8.69 -5.61
N GLU A 128 -5.45 -9.96 -5.92
CA GLU A 128 -5.67 -10.40 -7.29
C GLU A 128 -6.92 -9.76 -7.90
N ARG A 129 -8.00 -9.65 -7.10
CA ARG A 129 -9.25 -9.02 -7.53
C ARG A 129 -9.07 -7.53 -7.83
N VAL A 130 -8.44 -6.78 -6.93
CA VAL A 130 -8.21 -5.35 -7.17
C VAL A 130 -7.22 -5.12 -8.31
N MET A 131 -6.21 -5.98 -8.49
CA MET A 131 -5.32 -5.89 -9.64
C MET A 131 -6.04 -6.07 -10.98
N LYS A 132 -7.01 -6.98 -11.06
CA LYS A 132 -7.85 -7.15 -12.26
C LYS A 132 -8.69 -5.90 -12.56
N LEU A 133 -9.18 -5.21 -11.52
CA LEU A 133 -9.95 -3.97 -11.67
C LEU A 133 -9.05 -2.79 -12.06
N GLN A 134 -7.83 -2.75 -11.55
CA GLN A 134 -6.85 -1.70 -11.82
C GLN A 134 -5.98 -1.98 -13.06
N THR A 135 -6.35 -2.94 -13.90
CA THR A 135 -5.64 -3.26 -15.14
C THR A 135 -6.60 -3.16 -16.32
N THR A 136 -6.25 -2.35 -17.32
CA THR A 136 -7.05 -2.20 -18.53
C THR A 136 -7.05 -3.46 -19.39
N LYS A 137 -7.99 -3.58 -20.33
CA LYS A 137 -8.00 -4.69 -21.32
C LYS A 137 -6.72 -4.75 -22.16
N GLN A 138 -6.04 -3.61 -22.31
CA GLN A 138 -4.76 -3.46 -23.01
C GLN A 138 -3.56 -3.83 -22.13
N GLY A 139 -3.78 -4.13 -20.84
CA GLY A 139 -2.75 -4.62 -19.91
C GLY A 139 -2.00 -3.50 -19.17
N TRP A 140 -2.52 -2.29 -19.14
CA TRP A 140 -1.86 -1.15 -18.49
C TRP A 140 -2.48 -0.93 -17.11
N PHE A 141 -1.68 -0.45 -16.17
CA PHE A 141 -2.18 -0.09 -14.85
C PHE A 141 -3.01 1.20 -14.92
N ALA A 142 -4.20 1.17 -14.33
CA ALA A 142 -5.10 2.31 -14.18
C ALA A 142 -5.74 2.21 -12.79
N PRO A 143 -5.17 2.89 -11.77
CA PRO A 143 -5.66 2.77 -10.41
C PRO A 143 -7.08 3.32 -10.30
N VAL A 144 -7.87 2.73 -9.41
CA VAL A 144 -9.22 3.20 -9.09
C VAL A 144 -9.11 3.94 -7.77
N ALA A 145 -9.27 5.27 -7.79
CA ALA A 145 -9.12 6.09 -6.59
C ALA A 145 -10.42 6.16 -5.77
N THR A 146 -11.58 6.41 -6.38
CA THR A 146 -12.87 6.36 -5.67
C THR A 146 -13.99 5.99 -6.64
N SER A 147 -14.74 4.92 -6.35
CA SER A 147 -15.87 4.50 -7.17
C SER A 147 -16.85 3.66 -6.36
N GLY A 148 -18.14 4.03 -6.36
CA GLY A 148 -19.19 3.19 -5.78
C GLY A 148 -19.50 1.96 -6.64
N PHE A 149 -19.77 0.80 -6.03
CA PHE A 149 -20.09 -0.42 -6.79
C PHE A 149 -21.40 -0.32 -7.59
N ALA A 150 -22.31 0.58 -7.19
CA ALA A 150 -23.58 0.84 -7.88
C ALA A 150 -23.45 1.78 -9.10
N GLU A 151 -22.30 2.44 -9.29
CA GLU A 151 -22.08 3.38 -10.38
C GLU A 151 -21.48 2.65 -11.60
N SER A 152 -22.35 1.94 -12.32
CA SER A 152 -22.01 1.09 -13.48
C SER A 152 -21.71 1.86 -14.78
N ASN A 153 -21.34 3.14 -14.73
CA ASN A 153 -20.95 3.91 -15.92
C ASN A 153 -19.43 4.02 -16.03
N ALA A 154 -18.91 3.20 -16.94
CA ALA A 154 -17.53 2.76 -17.11
C ALA A 154 -16.48 3.82 -17.49
N ASP A 155 -16.83 5.09 -17.61
CA ASP A 155 -15.87 6.11 -18.06
C ASP A 155 -15.25 6.93 -16.91
N HIS A 156 -15.89 7.04 -15.74
CA HIS A 156 -15.37 7.84 -14.62
C HIS A 156 -14.36 7.10 -13.73
N ALA A 157 -14.46 5.77 -13.60
CA ALA A 157 -13.60 4.95 -12.74
C ALA A 157 -12.11 4.95 -13.16
N HIS A 158 -11.82 5.46 -14.36
CA HIS A 158 -10.49 5.54 -14.93
C HIS A 158 -9.81 6.90 -14.77
N PHE A 159 -10.42 7.87 -14.10
CA PHE A 159 -9.87 9.22 -14.00
C PHE A 159 -9.98 9.77 -12.57
N ASP A 160 -9.02 10.62 -12.18
CA ASP A 160 -8.62 10.91 -10.79
C ASP A 160 -7.67 9.87 -10.18
N GLN A 161 -6.81 9.30 -11.03
CA GLN A 161 -5.75 8.38 -10.64
C GLN A 161 -4.66 9.13 -9.88
N GLN A 162 -4.31 8.70 -8.66
CA GLN A 162 -3.31 9.41 -7.85
C GLN A 162 -2.04 8.56 -7.63
N PRO A 163 -0.90 9.21 -7.34
CA PRO A 163 0.36 8.55 -6.99
C PRO A 163 0.27 7.57 -5.81
N ILE A 164 -0.61 7.85 -4.85
CA ILE A 164 -0.73 7.06 -3.62
C ILE A 164 -1.24 5.64 -3.90
N GLU A 165 -2.16 5.46 -4.84
CA GLU A 165 -2.65 4.14 -5.25
C GLU A 165 -1.56 3.34 -5.97
N ALA A 166 -0.75 4.00 -6.80
CA ALA A 166 0.38 3.37 -7.48
C ALA A 166 1.43 2.89 -6.48
N LEU A 167 1.80 3.73 -5.50
CA LEU A 167 2.69 3.31 -4.39
C LEU A 167 2.12 2.10 -3.65
N ALA A 168 0.86 2.18 -3.21
CA ALA A 168 0.22 1.10 -2.45
C ALA A 168 0.20 -0.21 -3.24
N THR A 169 -0.02 -0.12 -4.55
CA THR A 169 -0.02 -1.30 -5.42
C THR A 169 1.37 -1.90 -5.58
N VAL A 170 2.42 -1.07 -5.71
CA VAL A 170 3.81 -1.54 -5.74
C VAL A 170 4.14 -2.30 -4.45
N GLU A 171 3.85 -1.71 -3.29
CA GLU A 171 4.14 -2.33 -1.99
C GLU A 171 3.33 -3.61 -1.77
N ALA A 172 2.03 -3.61 -2.09
CA ALA A 172 1.17 -4.79 -1.99
C ALA A 172 1.66 -5.96 -2.86
N CYS A 173 2.08 -5.66 -4.09
CA CYS A 173 2.64 -6.67 -5.00
C CYS A 173 3.95 -7.23 -4.48
N PHE A 174 4.83 -6.40 -3.89
CA PHE A 174 6.05 -6.92 -3.28
C PHE A 174 5.79 -7.73 -2.01
N ALA A 175 4.83 -7.34 -1.17
CA ALA A 175 4.39 -8.15 -0.04
C ALA A 175 3.92 -9.55 -0.51
N ALA A 176 3.11 -9.60 -1.58
CA ALA A 176 2.65 -10.85 -2.16
C ALA A 176 3.79 -11.69 -2.74
N TRP A 177 4.75 -11.07 -3.44
CA TRP A 177 5.94 -11.76 -3.94
C TRP A 177 6.79 -12.33 -2.79
N HIS A 178 6.99 -11.57 -1.71
CA HIS A 178 7.73 -12.04 -0.56
C HIS A 178 7.08 -13.26 0.11
N ALA A 179 5.75 -13.26 0.22
CA ALA A 179 5.00 -14.36 0.82
C ALA A 179 4.95 -15.63 -0.06
N THR A 180 4.94 -15.48 -1.39
CA THR A 180 4.65 -16.59 -2.32
C THR A 180 5.84 -17.03 -3.17
N GLY A 181 6.83 -16.16 -3.37
CA GLY A 181 7.88 -16.33 -4.37
C GLY A 181 7.42 -16.14 -5.82
N ASP A 182 6.15 -15.84 -6.09
CA ASP A 182 5.62 -15.74 -7.45
C ASP A 182 6.03 -14.41 -8.13
N THR A 183 6.90 -14.53 -9.13
CA THR A 183 7.39 -13.40 -9.95
C THR A 183 6.30 -12.67 -10.71
N HIS A 184 5.10 -13.24 -10.88
CA HIS A 184 3.96 -12.55 -11.46
C HIS A 184 3.59 -11.29 -10.67
N HIS A 185 3.74 -11.32 -9.34
CA HIS A 185 3.55 -10.13 -8.51
C HIS A 185 4.61 -9.05 -8.78
N CYS A 186 5.86 -9.43 -9.07
CA CYS A 186 6.90 -8.46 -9.47
C CYS A 186 6.55 -7.75 -10.79
N HIS A 187 5.96 -8.48 -11.75
CA HIS A 187 5.48 -7.86 -12.99
C HIS A 187 4.35 -6.86 -12.74
N LYS A 188 3.42 -7.16 -11.82
CA LYS A 188 2.36 -6.25 -11.41
C LYS A 188 2.90 -5.01 -10.70
N ALA A 189 3.89 -5.16 -9.82
CA ALA A 189 4.61 -4.04 -9.19
C ALA A 189 5.26 -3.15 -10.26
N ARG A 190 5.95 -3.74 -11.25
CA ARG A 190 6.55 -2.98 -12.36
C ARG A 190 5.50 -2.18 -13.14
N LEU A 191 4.37 -2.80 -13.51
CA LEU A 191 3.29 -2.11 -14.24
C LEU A 191 2.73 -0.93 -13.44
N ALA A 192 2.53 -1.09 -12.13
CA ALA A 192 2.10 0.00 -11.26
C ALA A 192 3.14 1.12 -11.17
N PHE A 193 4.44 0.79 -11.20
CA PHE A 193 5.50 1.79 -11.20
C PHE A 193 5.66 2.51 -12.55
N GLU A 194 5.54 1.81 -13.67
CA GLU A 194 5.64 2.39 -15.02
C GLU A 194 4.54 3.43 -15.31
N TRP A 195 3.42 3.37 -14.57
CA TRP A 195 2.38 4.39 -14.57
C TRP A 195 2.92 5.81 -14.32
N PHE A 196 3.86 5.96 -13.36
CA PHE A 196 4.52 7.23 -13.07
C PHE A 196 5.27 7.79 -14.28
N GLY A 197 5.83 6.90 -15.10
CA GLY A 197 6.62 7.22 -16.29
C GLY A 197 5.78 7.45 -17.56
N GLY A 198 4.46 7.31 -17.49
CA GLY A 198 3.56 7.53 -18.62
C GLY A 198 3.00 6.26 -19.25
N TYR A 199 3.24 5.07 -18.68
CA TYR A 199 2.54 3.85 -19.10
C TYR A 199 1.13 3.81 -18.49
N ASN A 200 0.30 4.76 -18.92
CA ASN A 200 -1.02 5.04 -18.41
C ASN A 200 -1.95 5.48 -19.55
N VAL A 201 -3.24 5.66 -19.24
CA VAL A 201 -4.31 5.92 -20.23
C VAL A 201 -4.04 7.12 -21.16
N HIS A 202 -3.24 8.10 -20.73
CA HIS A 202 -2.92 9.29 -21.53
C HIS A 202 -1.52 9.26 -22.15
N GLY A 203 -0.65 8.31 -21.82
CA GLY A 203 0.74 8.34 -22.27
C GLY A 203 1.56 9.47 -21.65
N LEU A 204 1.13 10.02 -20.50
CA LEU A 204 1.71 11.22 -19.90
C LEU A 204 2.48 10.88 -18.63
N ALA A 205 3.77 11.23 -18.59
CA ALA A 205 4.59 11.06 -17.39
C ALA A 205 4.13 11.99 -16.26
N LEU A 206 3.91 11.42 -15.07
CA LEU A 206 3.63 12.16 -13.85
C LEU A 206 4.92 12.50 -13.09
N ALA A 207 5.89 11.59 -13.12
CA ALA A 207 7.16 11.75 -12.41
C ALA A 207 8.27 12.22 -13.34
N ARG A 208 9.16 13.05 -12.79
CA ARG A 208 10.35 13.57 -13.47
C ARG A 208 11.60 13.11 -12.72
N PRO A 209 12.28 12.06 -13.18
CA PRO A 209 13.46 11.51 -12.49
C PRO A 209 14.60 12.53 -12.30
N SER A 210 14.70 13.53 -13.18
CA SER A 210 15.77 14.53 -13.15
C SER A 210 15.77 15.42 -11.90
N ASP A 211 14.60 15.69 -11.33
CA ASP A 211 14.44 16.54 -10.14
C ASP A 211 13.57 15.90 -9.05
N GLY A 212 13.15 14.66 -9.25
CA GLY A 212 12.42 13.87 -8.26
C GLY A 212 10.97 14.30 -8.05
N ILE A 213 10.46 15.25 -8.84
CA ILE A 213 9.08 15.75 -8.72
C ILE A 213 8.09 14.72 -9.28
N CYS A 214 6.94 14.62 -8.62
CA CYS A 214 5.76 13.92 -9.12
C CYS A 214 4.54 14.84 -9.08
N LEU A 215 3.70 14.72 -10.10
CA LEU A 215 2.45 15.44 -10.22
C LEU A 215 1.31 14.72 -9.47
N ASP A 216 0.34 15.47 -8.96
CA ASP A 216 -0.67 14.97 -8.00
C ASP A 216 -1.68 13.97 -8.57
N GLY A 217 -1.75 13.82 -9.89
CA GLY A 217 -2.60 12.78 -10.47
C GLY A 217 -2.87 12.95 -11.95
N LEU A 218 -3.65 12.00 -12.47
CA LEU A 218 -4.09 11.92 -13.84
C LEU A 218 -5.62 11.96 -13.89
N THR A 219 -6.14 13.06 -14.42
CA THR A 219 -7.57 13.36 -14.56
C THR A 219 -8.03 13.15 -16.00
N VAL A 220 -9.33 13.26 -16.26
CA VAL A 220 -9.90 13.23 -17.63
C VAL A 220 -9.26 14.31 -18.52
N ALA A 221 -8.91 15.46 -17.94
CA ALA A 221 -8.30 16.58 -18.65
C ALA A 221 -6.76 16.44 -18.79
N GLY A 222 -6.18 15.33 -18.31
CA GLY A 222 -4.73 15.11 -18.25
C GLY A 222 -4.16 15.37 -16.85
N LEU A 223 -2.91 15.81 -16.81
CA LEU A 223 -2.12 15.92 -15.58
C LEU A 223 -2.65 16.99 -14.62
N ASN A 224 -2.90 16.62 -13.37
CA ASN A 224 -3.01 17.57 -12.28
C ASN A 224 -1.61 18.12 -11.96
N ARG A 225 -1.35 19.39 -12.29
CA ARG A 225 -0.01 20.00 -12.25
C ARG A 225 0.47 20.37 -10.84
N ASN A 226 -0.35 20.14 -9.82
CA ASN A 226 0.09 20.26 -8.43
C ASN A 226 1.16 19.20 -8.13
N HIS A 227 2.00 19.47 -7.14
CA HIS A 227 3.13 18.63 -6.74
C HIS A 227 3.22 18.62 -5.21
N GLY A 228 2.17 18.14 -4.57
CA GLY A 228 2.10 17.99 -3.13
C GLY A 228 3.18 17.04 -2.60
N ALA A 229 3.47 17.14 -1.30
CA ALA A 229 4.45 16.26 -0.67
C ALA A 229 4.07 14.77 -0.80
N GLU A 230 2.79 14.44 -0.81
CA GLU A 230 2.30 13.06 -0.90
C GLU A 230 2.61 12.43 -2.27
N SER A 231 2.45 13.15 -3.38
CA SER A 231 2.75 12.64 -4.72
C SER A 231 4.24 12.43 -4.90
N ILE A 232 5.05 13.40 -4.45
CA ILE A 232 6.51 13.32 -4.46
C ILE A 232 6.96 12.10 -3.64
N LEU A 233 6.51 11.97 -2.39
CA LEU A 233 6.88 10.84 -1.54
C LEU A 233 6.40 9.51 -2.12
N SER A 234 5.20 9.46 -2.71
CA SER A 234 4.67 8.24 -3.32
C SER A 234 5.57 7.73 -4.45
N TYR A 235 6.02 8.63 -5.31
CA TYR A 235 6.97 8.28 -6.37
C TYR A 235 8.32 7.82 -5.81
N GLN A 236 8.88 8.56 -4.85
CA GLN A 236 10.20 8.24 -4.28
C GLN A 236 10.20 6.90 -3.55
N LEU A 237 9.16 6.62 -2.76
CA LEU A 237 9.00 5.34 -2.06
C LEU A 237 8.82 4.18 -3.04
N ALA A 238 7.98 4.35 -4.07
CA ALA A 238 7.80 3.33 -5.09
C ALA A 238 9.11 3.05 -5.85
N ALA A 239 9.87 4.10 -6.18
CA ALA A 239 11.19 3.95 -6.81
C ALA A 239 12.20 3.23 -5.90
N ALA A 240 12.17 3.51 -4.60
CA ALA A 240 13.00 2.83 -3.62
C ALA A 240 12.66 1.32 -3.54
N SER A 241 11.38 0.95 -3.48
CA SER A 241 10.95 -0.46 -3.47
C SER A 241 11.37 -1.19 -4.75
N ILE A 242 11.19 -0.57 -5.92
CA ILE A 242 11.63 -1.15 -7.20
C ILE A 242 13.14 -1.35 -7.22
N ARG A 243 13.90 -0.35 -6.76
CA ARG A 243 15.36 -0.43 -6.70
C ARG A 243 15.83 -1.54 -5.75
N GLU A 244 15.22 -1.66 -4.59
CA GLU A 244 15.52 -2.72 -3.63
C GLU A 244 15.29 -4.11 -4.24
N PHE A 245 14.17 -4.31 -4.95
CA PHE A 245 13.90 -5.54 -5.69
C PHE A 245 14.99 -5.83 -6.74
N LEU A 246 15.34 -4.84 -7.57
CA LEU A 246 16.36 -5.01 -8.62
C LEU A 246 17.74 -5.36 -8.04
N LEU A 247 18.09 -4.82 -6.87
CA LEU A 247 19.34 -5.16 -6.17
C LEU A 247 19.32 -6.56 -5.54
N ARG A 248 18.13 -7.09 -5.24
CA ARG A 248 17.94 -8.45 -4.71
C ARG A 248 17.85 -9.53 -5.79
N LEU A 249 17.70 -9.15 -7.07
CA LEU A 249 17.76 -10.11 -8.17
C LEU A 249 19.17 -10.71 -8.25
N PRO A 250 19.33 -12.04 -8.25
CA PRO A 250 20.62 -12.64 -8.55
C PRO A 250 21.03 -12.22 -9.96
N ALA A 251 22.31 -11.87 -10.14
CA ALA A 251 22.86 -11.27 -11.38
C ALA A 251 22.71 -12.12 -12.67
N ASN A 252 22.07 -13.29 -12.62
CA ASN A 252 21.93 -14.25 -13.70
C ASN A 252 20.47 -14.70 -13.93
N ALA A 253 19.52 -13.77 -13.92
CA ALA A 253 18.17 -14.00 -14.45
C ALA A 253 18.00 -13.26 -15.80
N ASN A 254 18.69 -13.76 -16.83
CA ASN A 254 18.47 -13.42 -18.24
C ASN A 254 18.31 -14.73 -19.02
#